data_AF-A0A5D0VU40-F1
#
_entry.id   AF-A0A5D0VU40-F1
#
_cell.length_a   1.000
_cell.length_b   1.000
_cell.length_c   1.000
_cell.angle_alpha   90.00
_cell.angle_beta   90.00
_cell.angle_gamma   90.00
#
_symmetry.space_group_name_H-M   'P 1'
#
loop_
_entity.id
_entity.type
_entity.pdbx_description
1 polymer ?
#
loop_
_entity_poly.entity_id
_entity_poly.type
_entity_poly.pdbx_seq_one_letter_code
_entity_poly.pdbx_strand_id
1 'polypeptide(L)' 'MSMQSHLAELERRHAEMKRKIENAQLHPSTDSLQLADMKRQKLKIKDEIERIRQDVTIH' A
#
# COMPACT_ATOMS: atom_id res chain seq x y z
N MET A 1 0.46 6.53 -22.10
CA MET A 1 0.32 6.98 -20.70
C MET A 1 1.21 6.08 -19.85
N SER A 2 2.19 6.64 -19.16
CA SER A 2 3.41 5.94 -18.76
C SER A 2 3.23 5.05 -17.53
N MET A 3 4.01 3.95 -17.47
CA MET A 3 4.12 3.08 -16.28
C MET A 3 4.47 3.86 -15.00
N GLN A 4 5.13 5.01 -15.13
CA GLN A 4 5.41 5.93 -14.03
C GLN A 4 4.14 6.51 -13.37
N SER A 5 3.06 6.74 -14.14
CA SER A 5 1.81 7.25 -13.59
C SER A 5 1.12 6.20 -12.71
N HIS A 6 1.18 4.93 -13.12
CA HIS A 6 0.62 3.82 -12.35
C HIS A 6 1.39 3.57 -11.05
N LEU A 7 2.73 3.64 -11.11
CA LEU A 7 3.59 3.59 -9.92
C LEU A 7 3.25 4.72 -8.93
N ALA A 8 3.11 5.96 -9.42
CA ALA A 8 2.79 7.10 -8.58
C ALA A 8 1.41 6.97 -7.90
N GLU A 9 0.41 6.40 -8.58
CA GLU A 9 -0.90 6.14 -8.00
C GLU A 9 -0.83 5.07 -6.91
N LEU A 10 -0.09 3.98 -7.13
CA LEU A 10 0.11 2.93 -6.14
C LEU A 10 0.88 3.43 -4.91
N GLU A 11 1.93 4.24 -5.10
CA GLU A 11 2.66 4.87 -4.01
C GLU A 11 1.75 5.80 -3.18
N ARG A 12 0.85 6.55 -3.83
CA ARG A 12 -0.18 7.34 -3.14
C ARG A 12 -1.13 6.46 -2.31
N ARG A 13 -1.69 5.39 -2.90
CA ARG A 13 -2.57 4.47 -2.18
C ARG A 13 -1.86 3.81 -0.99
N HIS A 14 -0.59 3.44 -1.17
CA HIS A 14 0.23 2.88 -0.09
C HIS A 14 0.40 3.89 1.07
N ALA A 15 0.67 5.16 0.76
CA ALA A 15 0.80 6.22 1.76
C ALA A 15 -0.51 6.46 2.53
N GLU A 16 -1.65 6.50 1.82
CA GLU A 16 -2.97 6.63 2.45
C GLU A 16 -3.30 5.43 3.35
N MET A 17 -3.00 4.22 2.89
CA MET A 17 -3.23 2.99 3.65
C MET A 17 -2.37 2.96 4.91
N LYS A 18 -1.11 3.42 4.82
CA LYS A 18 -0.24 3.56 5.99
C LYS A 18 -0.82 4.53 7.02
N ARG A 19 -1.34 5.69 6.58
CA ARG A 19 -2.02 6.64 7.48
C ARG A 19 -3.28 6.05 8.12
N LYS A 20 -4.07 5.28 7.37
CA LYS A 20 -5.25 4.58 7.93
C LYS A 20 -4.84 3.58 9.00
N ILE A 21 -3.78 2.81 8.76
CA ILE A 21 -3.22 1.86 9.74
C ILE A 21 -2.71 2.60 10.98
N GLU A 22 -1.97 3.68 10.83
CA GLU A 22 -1.46 4.46 11.97
C GLU A 22 -2.62 5.04 12.81
N ASN A 23 -3.64 5.61 12.18
CA ASN A 23 -4.84 6.09 12.89
C ASN A 23 -5.60 4.95 13.59
N ALA A 24 -5.73 3.80 12.93
CA ALA A 24 -6.32 2.59 13.52
C ALA A 24 -5.50 2.09 14.72
N GLN A 25 -4.17 2.12 14.66
CA GLN A 25 -3.31 1.71 15.77
C GLN A 25 -3.36 2.68 16.95
N LEU A 26 -3.57 3.97 16.68
CA LEU A 26 -3.74 4.99 17.72
C LEU A 26 -5.08 4.85 18.46
N HIS A 27 -6.05 4.16 17.88
CA HIS A 27 -7.35 3.93 18.52
C HIS A 27 -7.37 2.54 19.16
N PRO A 28 -7.30 2.41 20.50
CA PRO A 28 -7.23 1.11 21.19
C PRO A 28 -8.49 0.25 21.03
N SER A 29 -9.60 0.85 20.57
CA SER A 29 -10.84 0.15 20.22
C SER A 29 -10.88 -0.36 18.77
N THR A 30 -9.84 -0.14 17.97
CA THR A 30 -9.83 -0.65 16.60
C THR A 30 -9.66 -2.15 16.60
N ASP A 31 -10.56 -2.80 15.87
CA ASP A 31 -10.62 -4.24 15.76
C ASP A 31 -9.30 -4.79 15.18
N SER A 32 -8.70 -5.70 15.93
CA SER A 32 -7.46 -6.39 15.53
C SER A 32 -7.59 -7.07 14.16
N LEU A 33 -8.82 -7.49 13.80
CA LEU A 33 -9.13 -8.08 12.50
C LEU A 33 -9.00 -7.05 11.36
N GLN A 34 -9.55 -5.84 11.55
CA GLN A 34 -9.45 -4.75 10.58
C GLN A 34 -8.00 -4.31 10.39
N LEU A 35 -7.22 -4.25 11.48
CA LEU A 35 -5.80 -3.93 11.40
C LEU A 35 -5.01 -5.00 10.62
N ALA A 36 -5.34 -6.28 10.81
CA ALA A 36 -4.72 -7.38 10.07
C ALA A 36 -5.04 -7.31 8.57
N ASP A 37 -6.30 -7.02 8.21
CA ASP A 37 -6.71 -6.87 6.81
C ASP A 37 -6.08 -5.65 6.14
N MET A 38 -6.00 -4.51 6.84
CA MET A 38 -5.28 -3.33 6.31
C MET A 38 -3.79 -3.63 6.09
N LYS A 39 -3.14 -4.35 7.01
CA LYS A 39 -1.74 -4.77 6.82
C LYS A 39 -1.57 -5.72 5.63
N ARG A 40 -2.52 -6.65 5.41
CA ARG A 40 -2.53 -7.53 4.22
C ARG A 40 -2.71 -6.73 2.93
N GLN A 41 -3.63 -5.78 2.89
CA GLN A 41 -3.81 -4.91 1.73
C GLN A 41 -2.55 -4.08 1.46
N LYS A 42 -1.91 -3.56 2.51
CA LYS A 42 -0.66 -2.81 2.39
C LYS A 42 0.44 -3.68 1.77
N LEU A 43 0.53 -4.94 2.19
CA LEU A 43 1.49 -5.91 1.63
C LEU A 43 1.22 -6.13 0.14
N LYS A 44 -0.04 -6.35 -0.26
CA LYS A 44 -0.41 -6.51 -1.68
C LYS A 44 -0.01 -5.31 -2.53
N ILE A 45 -0.26 -4.09 -2.06
CA ILE A 45 0.14 -2.86 -2.78
C ILE A 45 1.66 -2.78 -2.87
N LYS A 46 2.39 -3.14 -1.81
CA LYS A 46 3.86 -3.18 -1.83
C LYS A 46 4.37 -4.17 -2.88
N ASP A 47 3.80 -5.37 -2.94
CA ASP A 47 4.19 -6.40 -3.91
C ASP A 47 3.88 -5.95 -5.35
N GLU A 48 2.74 -5.28 -5.56
CA GLU A 48 2.37 -4.71 -6.86
C GLU A 48 3.31 -3.59 -7.29
N ILE A 49 3.70 -2.70 -6.37
CA ILE A 49 4.74 -1.68 -6.60
C ILE A 49 6.08 -2.32 -6.95
N GLU A 50 6.52 -3.33 -6.21
CA GLU A 50 7.79 -4.02 -6.48
C GLU A 50 7.77 -4.72 -7.84
N ARG A 51 6.64 -5.36 -8.20
CA ARG A 51 6.47 -5.99 -9.50
C ARG A 51 6.57 -4.98 -10.64
N ILE A 52 5.89 -3.83 -10.52
CA ILE A 52 5.95 -2.77 -11.53
C ILE A 52 7.34 -2.14 -11.58
N ARG A 53 8.00 -1.94 -10.43
CA ARG A 53 9.39 -1.44 -10.40
C ARG A 53 10.35 -2.39 -11.09
N GLN A 54 10.21 -3.69 -10.85
CA GLN A 54 11.02 -4.71 -11.53
C GLN A 54 10.79 -4.68 -13.04
N ASP A 55 9.53 -4.61 -13.47
CA ASP A 55 9.16 -4.53 -14.89
C ASP A 55 9.77 -3.28 -15.57
N VAL A 56 9.69 -2.12 -14.92
CA VAL A 56 10.28 -0.87 -15.39
C VAL A 56 11.82 -0.92 -15.46
N THR A 57 12.48 -1.71 -14.60
CA THR A 57 13.96 -1.78 -14.58
C THR A 57 14.52 -2.72 -15.66
N ILE A 58 13.68 -3.58 -16.25
CA ILE A 58 14.08 -4.59 -17.25
C ILE A 58 13.86 -4.08 -18.69
N HIS A 59 13.28 -2.90 -18.88
CA HIS A 59 13.09 -2.24 -20.18
C HIS A 59 14.00 -1.02 -20.35
#